data_AF-A0A7X7BT94-F1
#
_entry.id   AF-A0A7X7BT94-F1
#
_cell.length_a   1.000
_cell.length_b   1.000
_cell.length_c   1.000
_cell.angle_alpha   90.00
_cell.angle_beta   90.00
_cell.angle_gamma   90.00
#
_symmetry.space_group_name_H-M   'P 1'
#
loop_
_entity.id
_entity.type
_entity.pdbx_description
1 polymer ?
#
loop_
_entity_poly.entity_id
_entity_poly.type
_entity_poly.pdbx_seq_one_letter_code
_entity_poly.pdbx_strand_id
1 'polypeptide(L)' 'GEGEIFVNEELAENEEAMLTLLGSAKMAFDETHPGERPMVQLHIDTKVQYEVVAKTITGLSKVGLSNIGFVTLPDEE' A
#
# COMPACT_ATOMS: atom_id res chain seq x y z
N GLY A 1 8.94 -12.05 9.52
CA GLY A 1 8.25 -13.06 8.71
C GLY A 1 8.06 -12.45 7.34
N GLU A 2 8.29 -13.22 6.29
CA GLU A 2 8.07 -12.79 4.90
C GLU A 2 6.58 -12.58 4.71
N GLY A 3 6.12 -11.33 4.84
CA GLY A 3 4.79 -10.92 4.44
C GLY A 3 4.86 -10.47 3.00
N GLU A 4 3.98 -11.00 2.16
CA GLU A 4 3.86 -10.57 0.77
C GLU A 4 3.09 -9.24 0.72
N ILE A 5 3.54 -8.32 -0.12
CA ILE A 5 2.87 -7.03 -0.34
C ILE A 5 2.44 -7.00 -1.81
N PHE A 6 1.16 -6.76 -2.04
CA PHE A 6 0.61 -6.58 -3.38
C PHE A 6 0.14 -5.13 -3.55
N VAL A 7 0.50 -4.51 -4.67
CA VAL A 7 0.02 -3.17 -5.07
C VAL A 7 -0.78 -3.33 -6.35
N ASN A 8 -2.10 -3.11 -6.30
CA ASN A 8 -3.00 -3.31 -7.45
C ASN A 8 -2.78 -4.66 -8.15
N GLU A 9 -2.72 -5.75 -7.39
CA GLU A 9 -2.49 -7.13 -7.87
C GLU A 9 -1.05 -7.47 -8.26
N GLU A 10 -0.12 -6.50 -8.28
CA GLU A 10 1.30 -6.75 -8.55
C GLU A 10 2.08 -7.03 -7.25
N LEU A 11 2.81 -8.15 -7.22
CA LEU A 11 3.66 -8.52 -6.08
C LEU A 11 4.89 -7.60 -6.00
N ALA A 12 5.07 -6.97 -4.85
CA ALA A 12 6.27 -6.23 -4.51
C ALA A 12 7.29 -7.14 -3.82
N GLU A 13 8.35 -7.52 -4.53
CA GLU A 13 9.39 -8.43 -4.02
C GLU A 13 10.19 -7.84 -2.84
N ASN A 14 10.20 -6.52 -2.69
CA ASN A 14 10.89 -5.80 -1.62
C ASN A 14 10.32 -4.39 -1.44
N GLU A 15 10.82 -3.65 -0.44
CA GLU A 15 10.37 -2.28 -0.14
C GLU A 15 10.58 -1.32 -1.33
N GLU A 16 11.68 -1.45 -2.08
CA GLU A 16 11.99 -0.58 -3.22
C GLU A 16 11.00 -0.82 -4.38
N ALA A 17 10.67 -2.09 -4.66
CA ALA A 17 9.66 -2.47 -5.63
C ALA A 17 8.27 -1.92 -5.24
N MET A 18 7.91 -2.04 -3.96
CA MET A 18 6.65 -1.49 -3.42
C MET A 18 6.57 0.03 -3.65
N LEU A 19 7.62 0.77 -3.28
CA LEU A 19 7.67 2.22 -3.45
C LEU A 19 7.59 2.63 -4.93
N THR A 20 8.19 1.84 -5.82
CA THR A 20 8.15 2.06 -7.28
C THR A 20 6.74 1.86 -7.85
N LEU A 21 6.05 0.79 -7.44
CA LEU A 21 4.67 0.52 -7.84
C LEU A 21 3.72 1.61 -7.33
N LEU A 22 3.87 2.01 -6.06
CA LEU A 22 3.09 3.09 -5.45
C LEU A 22 3.33 4.45 -6.12
N GLY A 23 4.59 4.76 -6.46
CA GLY A 23 4.95 5.98 -7.18
C GLY A 23 4.31 6.03 -8.56
N SER A 24 4.39 4.93 -9.32
CA SER A 24 3.76 4.80 -10.63
C SER A 24 2.23 4.96 -10.55
N ALA A 25 1.58 4.29 -9.60
CA ALA A 25 0.14 4.40 -9.38
C ALA A 25 -0.28 5.84 -9.00
N LYS A 26 0.52 6.52 -8.16
CA LYS A 26 0.29 7.92 -7.81
C LYS A 26 0.38 8.84 -9.03
N MET A 27 1.41 8.66 -9.86
CA MET A 27 1.58 9.46 -11.07
C MET A 27 0.39 9.28 -12.04
N ALA A 28 -0.04 8.04 -12.26
CA ALA A 28 -1.20 7.75 -13.09
C ALA A 28 -2.51 8.36 -12.53
N PHE A 29 -2.66 8.37 -11.20
CA PHE A 29 -3.78 9.06 -10.54
C PHE A 29 -3.72 10.58 -10.76
N ASP A 30 -2.57 11.20 -10.54
CA ASP A 30 -2.39 12.66 -10.69
C ASP A 30 -2.68 13.13 -12.13
N GLU A 31 -2.35 12.32 -13.14
CA GLU A 31 -2.65 12.61 -14.56
C GLU A 31 -4.15 12.63 -14.86
N THR A 32 -4.93 11.78 -14.18
CA THR A 32 -6.37 11.63 -14.42
C THR A 32 -7.23 12.47 -13.48
N HIS A 33 -6.71 12.80 -12.29
CA HIS A 33 -7.40 13.52 -11.22
C HIS A 33 -6.51 14.66 -10.66
N PRO A 34 -6.19 15.67 -11.49
CA PRO A 34 -5.23 16.71 -11.11
C PRO A 34 -5.74 17.53 -9.91
N GLY A 35 -4.91 17.61 -8.86
CA GLY A 35 -5.20 18.37 -7.63
C GLY A 35 -5.98 17.59 -6.57
N GLU A 36 -6.40 16.36 -6.87
CA GLU A 36 -7.01 15.46 -5.89
C GLU A 36 -5.94 14.69 -5.11
N ARG A 37 -6.31 14.19 -3.92
CA ARG A 37 -5.43 13.36 -3.10
C ARG A 37 -5.86 11.90 -3.21
N PRO A 38 -5.03 10.99 -3.75
CA PRO A 38 -5.39 9.59 -3.86
C PRO A 38 -5.63 8.99 -2.47
N MET A 39 -6.67 8.17 -2.37
CA MET A 39 -6.91 7.32 -1.20
C MET A 39 -6.26 5.96 -1.43
N VAL A 40 -5.44 5.52 -0.49
CA VAL A 40 -4.87 4.17 -0.47
C VAL A 40 -5.69 3.30 0.45
N GLN A 41 -6.13 2.14 -0.03
CA GLN A 41 -6.84 1.16 0.78
C GLN A 41 -5.90 -0.01 1.07
N LEU A 42 -5.54 -0.19 2.35
CA LEU A 42 -4.71 -1.29 2.80
C LEU A 42 -5.60 -2.46 3.23
N HIS A 43 -5.52 -3.56 2.47
CA HIS A 43 -6.12 -4.83 2.84
C HIS A 43 -5.10 -5.64 3.62
N ILE A 44 -5.39 -5.92 4.88
CA ILE A 44 -4.45 -6.55 5.81
C ILE A 44 -5.04 -7.88 6.27
N ASP A 45 -4.35 -8.97 5.97
CA ASP A 45 -4.63 -10.28 6.56
C ASP A 45 -4.29 -10.24 8.06
N THR A 46 -5.18 -10.79 8.89
CA THR A 46 -5.07 -10.85 10.36
C THR A 46 -3.79 -11.51 10.86
N LYS A 47 -3.17 -12.37 10.04
CA LYS A 47 -1.91 -13.08 10.33
C LYS A 47 -0.68 -12.20 10.13
N VAL A 48 -0.82 -11.05 9.46
CA VAL A 48 0.30 -10.12 9.22
C VAL A 48 0.68 -9.43 10.52
N GLN A 49 1.98 -9.47 10.84
CA GLN A 49 2.51 -8.84 12.04
C GLN A 49 2.40 -7.31 11.95
N TYR A 50 2.05 -6.68 13.07
CA TYR A 50 1.94 -5.23 13.19
C TYR A 50 3.19 -4.47 12.66
N GLU A 51 4.39 -4.99 12.90
CA GLU A 51 5.63 -4.37 12.44
C GLU A 51 5.71 -4.25 10.91
N VAL A 52 5.15 -5.23 10.18
CA VAL A 52 5.09 -5.21 8.72
C VAL A 52 4.13 -4.12 8.27
N VAL A 53 2.93 -4.07 8.87
CA VAL A 53 1.92 -3.03 8.60
C VAL A 53 2.48 -1.62 8.86
N ALA A 54 3.15 -1.42 10.00
CA ALA A 54 3.73 -0.13 10.38
C ALA A 54 4.83 0.33 9.40
N LYS A 55 5.66 -0.59 8.92
CA LYS A 55 6.66 -0.31 7.87
C LYS A 55 6.00 0.11 6.56
N THR A 56 4.95 -0.59 6.14
CA THR A 56 4.19 -0.25 4.92
C THR A 56 3.56 1.15 5.00
N ILE A 57 2.90 1.49 6.13
CA ILE A 57 2.33 2.84 6.36
C ILE A 57 3.42 3.93 6.29
N THR A 58 4.59 3.64 6.87
CA THR A 58 5.73 4.55 6.84
C THR A 58 6.23 4.76 5.40
N GLY A 59 6.28 3.69 4.60
CA GLY A 59 6.62 3.75 3.17
C GLY A 59 5.63 4.61 2.38
N LEU A 60 4.33 4.41 2.57
CA LEU A 60 3.27 5.22 1.94
C LEU A 60 3.42 6.71 2.26
N SER A 61 3.73 7.03 3.51
CA SER A 61 3.92 8.43 3.94
C SER A 61 5.10 9.09 3.23
N LYS A 62 6.21 8.36 2.97
CA LYS A 62 7.38 8.89 2.24
C LYS A 62 7.05 9.30 0.80
N VAL A 63 6.09 8.62 0.16
CA VAL A 63 5.66 8.92 -1.22
C VAL A 63 4.46 9.88 -1.28
N GLY A 64 4.11 10.50 -0.15
CA GLY A 64 3.02 11.49 -0.07
C GLY A 64 1.61 10.89 -0.05
N LEU A 65 1.49 9.57 0.08
CA LEU A 65 0.21 8.87 0.20
C LEU A 65 -0.22 8.84 1.67
N SER A 66 -0.87 9.91 2.10
CA SER A 66 -1.26 10.13 3.51
C SER A 66 -2.74 9.86 3.80
N ASN A 67 -3.57 9.74 2.77
CA ASN A 67 -4.99 9.40 2.91
C ASN A 67 -5.15 7.87 2.84
N ILE A 68 -5.11 7.20 3.99
CA ILE A 68 -5.05 5.74 4.09
C ILE A 68 -6.31 5.21 4.79
N GLY A 69 -7.04 4.29 4.12
CA GLY A 69 -8.09 3.48 4.71
C GLY A 69 -7.59 2.07 5.01
N PHE A 70 -8.06 1.48 6.11
CA PHE A 70 -7.69 0.13 6.53
C PHE A 70 -8.89 -0.80 6.41
N VAL A 71 -8.66 -1.98 5.83
CA VAL A 71 -9.61 -3.09 5.81
C VAL A 71 -8.89 -4.34 6.27
N THR A 72 -9.38 -4.95 7.34
CA THR A 72 -8.92 -6.28 7.76
C THR A 72 -9.66 -7.32 6.96
N LEU A 73 -8.94 -8.21 6.30
CA LEU A 73 -9.54 -9.36 5.64
C LEU A 73 -9.97 -10.37 6.73
N PRO A 74 -11.19 -10.91 6.67
CA PRO A 74 -11.61 -11.95 7.61
C PRO A 74 -10.72 -13.19 7.42
N ASP A 75 -10.52 -13.96 8.49
CA ASP A 75 -9.92 -15.28 8.38
C ASP A 75 -10.76 -16.12 7.39
N GLU A 76 -10.13 -16.67 6.35
CA GLU A 76 -10.75 -17.74 5.57
C GLU A 76 -10.92 -18.95 6.51
N GLU A 77 -12.18 -19.26 6.86
CA GLU A 77 -12.56 -20.48 7.61
C GLU A 77 -12.27 -21.76 6.80
#